data_AF-A0A947MMS0-F1
#
_entry.id   AF-A0A947MMS0-F1
#
_cell.length_a   1.000
_cell.length_b   1.000
_cell.length_c   1.000
_cell.angle_alpha   90.00
_cell.angle_beta   90.00
_cell.angle_gamma   90.00
#
_symmetry.space_group_name_H-M   'P 1'
#
loop_
_entity.id
_entity.type
_entity.pdbx_description
1 polymer ?
#
loop_
_entity_poly.entity_id
_entity_poly.type
_entity_poly.pdbx_seq_one_letter_code
_entity_poly.pdbx_strand_id
1 'polypeptide(L)'
;MSGLNKYLFLGALLLLSCHRESATLAPPALPPATTVSVQPARVAKSTQRPSTAPAPESLLSAQDQSDWQAELQELTLFPITASPTSSDNTEQTPTETPTDTPTDTPEELTQAVAQVQAASQALNLAQVSGQVSTQAAAPVAECGLACRTEADLAKDLPLNQQQWLGGHNAYNYKGIFKNQFWTIPQQLTAGVRVLELDLHTRLLSGKVRVCHGASSHDCLLNPFGVKDYAPLLKEIKTWSDQHPDQLLILELENHVKNEKTVLEPIKSLFGSLIYRADQRPENWAEETPAQIVARGKRVIVADFGKNRFDGKLVWDQNELASNHLSKDFSADCSVKGQPMAGKRWGFYDDKTFGKAKPLTAESIPSYLACNARYLKIDRLNPSLIAARHFAWDTLPAGKSCASLSANGQRWQAESCERALPLACRVEEGWKISAASGDWTQGTEICQREFGEAASFAPPRNYYQNHQLGQTLAATTSHVWLGYRAP
;
A
#
# COMPACT_ATOMS: atom_id res chain seq x y z
N MET A 1 56.02 -36.04 31.39
CA MET A 1 54.62 -36.50 31.24
C MET A 1 54.09 -35.82 29.97
N SER A 2 54.21 -36.35 28.75
CA SER A 2 53.54 -37.54 28.13
C SER A 2 52.02 -37.52 28.37
N GLY A 3 51.10 -37.61 27.39
CA GLY A 3 51.13 -37.75 25.92
C GLY A 3 49.94 -36.98 25.29
N LEU A 4 49.85 -36.69 23.99
CA LEU A 4 49.80 -37.53 22.77
C LEU A 4 48.44 -38.22 22.52
N ASN A 5 47.70 -37.73 21.52
CA ASN A 5 46.75 -38.41 20.58
C ASN A 5 46.03 -37.30 19.77
N LYS A 6 46.30 -36.99 18.49
CA LYS A 6 46.31 -37.74 17.21
C LYS A 6 45.04 -38.56 16.95
N TYR A 7 44.14 -38.03 16.12
CA TYR A 7 43.48 -38.78 15.03
C TYR A 7 43.18 -37.86 13.84
N LEU A 8 43.90 -38.13 12.74
CA LEU A 8 43.54 -37.79 11.36
C LEU A 8 42.49 -38.81 10.89
N PHE A 9 41.51 -38.39 10.09
CA PHE A 9 40.99 -39.24 9.02
C PHE A 9 40.59 -38.40 7.81
N LEU A 10 41.17 -38.77 6.66
CA LEU A 10 40.90 -38.27 5.31
C LEU A 10 39.51 -38.72 4.84
N GLY A 11 38.86 -37.86 4.06
CA GLY A 11 37.70 -38.21 3.23
C GLY A 11 37.68 -37.36 1.97
N ALA A 12 38.52 -37.70 0.99
CA ALA A 12 38.43 -37.21 -0.37
C ALA A 12 37.38 -38.05 -1.12
N LEU A 13 36.33 -37.43 -1.65
CA LEU A 13 35.38 -38.08 -2.56
C LEU A 13 35.41 -37.41 -3.93
N LEU A 14 35.58 -38.26 -4.94
CA LEU A 14 35.65 -37.97 -6.36
C LEU A 14 34.35 -37.35 -6.91
N LEU A 15 34.47 -36.20 -7.58
CA LEU A 15 33.45 -35.70 -8.51
C LEU A 15 33.76 -36.21 -9.92
N LEU A 16 33.11 -37.31 -10.32
CA LEU A 16 32.97 -37.70 -11.71
C LEU A 16 31.92 -36.81 -12.37
N SER A 17 32.37 -35.90 -13.23
CA SER A 17 31.51 -35.07 -14.07
C SER A 17 31.08 -35.87 -15.31
N CYS A 18 29.80 -36.22 -15.41
CA CYS A 18 29.21 -36.65 -16.67
C CYS A 18 28.82 -35.41 -17.50
N HIS A 19 29.58 -35.13 -18.57
CA HIS A 19 29.12 -34.29 -19.66
C HIS A 19 28.01 -35.02 -20.44
N ARG A 20 26.83 -34.41 -20.55
CA ARG A 20 25.84 -34.76 -21.57
C ARG A 20 25.66 -33.55 -22.49
N GLU A 21 26.04 -33.74 -23.74
CA GLU A 21 25.77 -32.83 -24.84
C GLU A 21 24.26 -32.64 -24.98
N SER A 22 23.80 -31.39 -24.91
CA SER A 22 22.44 -31.02 -25.25
C SER A 22 22.40 -30.64 -26.72
N ALA A 23 21.71 -31.45 -27.52
CA ALA A 23 21.45 -31.16 -28.92
C ALA A 23 20.55 -29.91 -29.04
N THR A 24 21.02 -28.93 -29.82
CA THR A 24 20.27 -27.74 -30.19
C THR A 24 19.19 -28.10 -31.21
N LEU A 25 17.93 -28.15 -30.75
CA LEU A 25 16.75 -28.17 -31.63
C LEU A 25 16.47 -26.74 -32.11
N ALA A 26 16.56 -26.53 -33.42
CA ALA A 26 16.16 -25.29 -34.07
C ALA A 26 14.63 -25.11 -34.03
N PRO A 27 14.11 -23.88 -33.82
CA PRO A 27 12.67 -23.62 -33.86
C PRO A 27 12.12 -23.68 -35.28
N PRO A 28 10.86 -24.12 -35.48
CA PRO A 28 10.21 -24.11 -36.79
C PRO A 28 9.91 -22.68 -37.26
N ALA A 29 10.10 -22.46 -38.56
CA ALA A 29 9.83 -21.19 -39.24
C ALA A 29 8.33 -20.85 -39.23
N LEU A 30 8.02 -19.59 -38.92
CA LEU A 30 6.67 -19.02 -39.03
C LEU A 30 6.31 -18.77 -40.51
N PRO A 31 5.04 -18.99 -40.91
CA PRO A 31 4.57 -18.61 -42.25
C PRO A 31 4.40 -17.08 -42.39
N PRO A 32 4.49 -16.54 -43.62
CA PRO A 32 4.45 -15.11 -43.85
C PRO A 32 3.05 -14.52 -43.63
N ALA A 33 3.00 -13.34 -43.02
CA ALA A 33 1.79 -12.58 -42.76
C ALA A 33 1.13 -12.10 -44.06
N THR A 34 -0.16 -12.37 -44.20
CA THR A 34 -1.01 -11.87 -45.28
C THR A 34 -1.46 -10.44 -44.96
N THR A 35 -1.04 -9.47 -45.77
CA THR A 35 -1.50 -8.08 -45.69
C THR A 35 -2.91 -7.95 -46.25
N VAL A 36 -3.89 -7.66 -45.39
CA VAL A 36 -5.24 -7.25 -45.79
C VAL A 36 -5.28 -5.73 -45.91
N SER A 37 -5.49 -5.24 -47.12
CA SER A 37 -5.73 -3.83 -47.43
C SER A 37 -7.18 -3.46 -47.11
N VAL A 38 -7.38 -2.52 -46.19
CA VAL A 38 -8.70 -1.95 -45.86
C VAL A 38 -8.78 -0.54 -46.44
N GLN A 39 -9.71 -0.33 -47.38
CA GLN A 39 -10.05 1.00 -47.90
C GLN A 39 -10.83 1.82 -46.85
N PRO A 40 -10.59 3.13 -46.73
CA PRO A 40 -11.36 3.99 -45.83
C PRO A 40 -12.70 4.40 -46.44
N ALA A 41 -13.77 4.24 -45.66
CA ALA A 41 -15.11 4.73 -45.98
C ALA A 41 -15.22 6.26 -45.77
N ARG A 42 -15.92 6.93 -46.71
CA ARG A 42 -16.26 8.35 -46.65
C ARG A 42 -17.21 8.65 -45.48
N VAL A 43 -16.85 9.64 -44.65
CA VAL A 43 -17.72 10.21 -43.62
C VAL A 43 -18.42 11.46 -44.17
N ALA A 44 -19.76 11.47 -44.10
CA ALA A 44 -20.59 12.62 -44.43
C ALA A 44 -20.62 13.64 -43.29
N LYS A 45 -20.56 14.93 -43.63
CA LYS A 45 -20.64 16.06 -42.68
C LYS A 45 -22.08 16.23 -42.16
N SER A 46 -22.26 16.17 -40.84
CA SER A 46 -23.48 16.58 -40.13
C SER A 46 -23.26 17.96 -39.52
N THR A 47 -24.21 18.88 -39.75
CA THR A 47 -24.25 20.24 -39.21
C THR A 47 -24.73 20.22 -37.75
N GLN A 48 -23.90 20.72 -36.82
CA GLN A 48 -24.25 20.88 -35.41
C GLN A 48 -24.77 22.30 -35.11
N ARG A 49 -25.84 22.35 -34.30
CA ARG A 49 -26.46 23.54 -33.70
C ARG A 49 -25.77 23.84 -32.36
N PRO A 50 -25.58 25.10 -31.94
CA PRO A 50 -24.87 25.41 -30.70
C PRO A 50 -25.74 25.13 -29.47
N SER A 51 -25.20 24.34 -28.54
CA SER A 51 -25.74 24.08 -27.22
C SER A 51 -25.03 25.00 -26.21
N THR A 52 -25.80 25.82 -25.50
CA THR A 52 -25.34 26.62 -24.35
C THR A 52 -25.06 25.69 -23.16
N ALA A 53 -23.79 25.36 -22.93
CA ALA A 53 -23.35 24.67 -21.72
C ALA A 53 -23.27 25.68 -20.55
N PRO A 54 -23.69 25.31 -19.33
CA PRO A 54 -23.53 26.15 -18.15
C PRO A 54 -22.05 26.31 -17.79
N ALA A 55 -21.71 27.46 -17.18
CA ALA A 55 -20.36 27.80 -16.77
C ALA A 55 -19.80 26.78 -15.75
N PRO A 56 -18.50 26.45 -15.80
CA PRO A 56 -17.89 25.51 -14.87
C PRO A 56 -17.89 26.07 -13.44
N GLU A 57 -18.43 25.30 -12.50
CA GLU A 57 -18.35 25.60 -11.06
C GLU A 57 -16.91 25.49 -10.54
N SER A 58 -16.58 26.37 -9.58
CA SER A 58 -15.28 26.43 -8.93
C SER A 58 -15.00 25.17 -8.09
N LEU A 59 -13.78 24.61 -8.20
CA LEU A 59 -13.34 23.39 -7.49
C LEU A 59 -13.01 23.57 -6.00
N LEU A 60 -13.11 24.80 -5.49
CA LEU A 60 -12.85 25.14 -4.10
C LEU A 60 -14.16 25.49 -3.40
N SER A 61 -14.28 25.11 -2.13
CA SER A 61 -15.27 25.78 -1.29
C SER A 61 -14.86 27.25 -1.17
N ALA A 62 -15.83 28.16 -1.08
CA ALA A 62 -15.53 29.58 -0.87
C ALA A 62 -14.66 29.81 0.38
N GLN A 63 -14.78 28.91 1.38
CA GLN A 63 -14.00 28.94 2.61
C GLN A 63 -12.51 28.64 2.35
N ASP A 64 -12.19 27.58 1.60
CA ASP A 64 -10.80 27.22 1.31
C ASP A 64 -10.08 28.30 0.49
N GLN A 65 -10.80 28.93 -0.45
CA GLN A 65 -10.29 30.10 -1.19
C GLN A 65 -10.03 31.28 -0.26
N SER A 66 -10.98 31.58 0.63
CA SER A 66 -10.87 32.69 1.58
C SER A 66 -9.70 32.48 2.53
N ASP A 67 -9.52 31.28 3.06
CA ASP A 67 -8.45 30.98 4.02
C ASP A 67 -7.06 31.02 3.37
N TRP A 68 -6.95 30.57 2.12
CA TRP A 68 -5.71 30.69 1.34
C TRP A 68 -5.39 32.14 0.97
N GLN A 69 -6.38 32.90 0.51
CA GLN A 69 -6.22 34.33 0.22
C GLN A 69 -5.86 35.12 1.48
N ALA A 70 -6.47 34.79 2.62
CA ALA A 70 -6.14 35.39 3.91
C ALA A 70 -4.69 35.06 4.32
N GLU A 71 -4.23 33.82 4.12
CA GLU A 71 -2.83 33.44 4.40
C GLU A 71 -1.83 34.16 3.48
N LEU A 72 -2.14 34.27 2.18
CA LEU A 72 -1.33 35.08 1.27
C LEU A 72 -1.32 36.56 1.68
N GLN A 73 -2.45 37.10 2.12
CA GLN A 73 -2.55 38.47 2.60
C GLN A 73 -1.76 38.66 3.90
N GLU A 74 -1.84 37.74 4.85
CA GLU A 74 -1.02 37.75 6.07
C GLU A 74 0.48 37.70 5.73
N LEU A 75 0.90 36.86 4.78
CA LEU A 75 2.29 36.81 4.30
C LEU A 75 2.73 38.12 3.63
N THR A 76 1.83 38.88 3.02
CA THR A 76 2.13 40.21 2.47
C THR A 76 2.13 41.33 3.52
N LEU A 77 1.36 41.17 4.60
CA LEU A 77 1.17 42.19 5.64
C LEU A 77 2.20 42.10 6.78
N PHE A 78 2.78 40.93 7.01
CA PHE A 78 3.89 40.74 7.95
C PHE A 78 5.21 40.70 7.17
N PRO A 79 5.98 41.81 7.10
CA PRO A 79 7.34 41.72 6.59
C PRO A 79 8.12 40.71 7.44
N ILE A 80 8.77 39.75 6.78
CA ILE A 80 9.63 38.76 7.45
C ILE A 80 10.84 39.50 7.99
N THR A 81 10.73 40.02 9.21
CA THR A 81 11.86 40.66 9.90
C THR A 81 12.69 39.57 10.55
N ALA A 82 13.92 39.38 10.05
CA ALA A 82 14.92 38.59 10.76
C ALA A 82 15.09 39.14 12.18
N SER A 83 14.86 38.32 13.20
CA SER A 83 15.41 38.64 14.51
C SER A 83 16.93 38.53 14.40
N PRO A 84 17.70 39.56 14.80
CA PRO A 84 19.15 39.45 14.80
C PRO A 84 19.53 38.29 15.71
N THR A 85 20.21 37.30 15.15
CA THR A 85 20.88 36.26 15.92
C THR A 85 21.79 36.94 16.93
N SER A 86 21.49 36.79 18.22
CA SER A 86 22.35 37.28 19.28
C SER A 86 23.67 36.52 19.22
N SER A 87 24.69 37.15 18.64
CA SER A 87 26.08 36.75 18.81
C SER A 87 26.49 37.14 20.23
N ASP A 88 26.37 36.21 21.19
CA ASP A 88 27.17 36.20 22.43
C ASP A 88 26.95 34.90 23.21
N ASN A 89 27.86 33.93 23.05
CA ASN A 89 28.74 33.39 24.09
C ASN A 89 29.39 32.06 23.67
N THR A 90 30.69 32.17 23.40
CA THR A 90 31.81 31.37 23.93
C THR A 90 31.63 29.88 24.29
N GLU A 91 32.44 29.09 23.56
CA GLU A 91 33.32 28.02 24.07
C GLU A 91 32.68 26.68 24.51
N GLN A 92 32.62 25.72 23.56
CA GLN A 92 32.83 24.29 23.84
C GLN A 92 33.23 23.50 22.58
N THR A 93 34.16 22.57 22.78
CA THR A 93 34.98 21.77 21.82
C THR A 93 34.18 20.61 21.17
N PRO A 94 34.68 19.96 20.09
CA PRO A 94 33.84 19.31 19.08
C PRO A 94 33.55 17.83 19.36
N THR A 95 32.34 17.39 18.98
CA THR A 95 32.07 16.00 18.61
C THR A 95 31.09 16.03 17.45
N GLU A 96 31.59 15.80 16.25
CA GLU A 96 30.84 15.97 14.99
C GLU A 96 29.79 14.87 14.83
N THR A 97 28.54 15.28 14.71
CA THR A 97 27.49 14.57 13.96
C THR A 97 26.83 15.64 13.08
N PRO A 98 26.57 15.41 11.78
CA PRO A 98 26.07 16.47 10.91
C PRO A 98 24.61 16.77 11.22
N THR A 99 24.36 17.88 11.91
CA THR A 99 23.02 18.49 12.02
C THR A 99 22.76 19.34 10.78
N ASP A 100 22.44 18.69 9.66
CA ASP A 100 21.81 19.37 8.51
C ASP A 100 20.38 19.77 8.93
N THR A 101 20.31 20.97 9.48
CA THR A 101 19.06 21.65 9.82
C THR A 101 18.83 22.71 8.74
N PRO A 102 17.88 22.53 7.82
CA PRO A 102 17.31 23.67 7.13
C PRO A 102 16.50 24.42 8.20
N THR A 103 17.12 25.41 8.83
CA THR A 103 16.36 26.56 9.33
C THR A 103 16.09 27.40 8.10
N ASP A 104 14.87 27.31 7.59
CA ASP A 104 14.46 28.09 6.44
C ASP A 104 14.74 29.57 6.71
N THR A 105 15.63 30.14 5.91
CA THR A 105 16.06 31.53 6.04
C THR A 105 14.93 32.47 5.60
N PRO A 106 14.88 33.71 6.11
CA PRO A 106 13.96 34.74 5.63
C PRO A 106 13.99 34.92 4.10
N GLU A 107 15.15 34.67 3.48
CA GLU A 107 15.36 34.77 2.03
C GLU A 107 14.69 33.62 1.28
N GLU A 108 14.80 32.38 1.78
CA GLU A 108 14.09 31.21 1.25
C GLU A 108 12.57 31.36 1.35
N LEU A 109 12.07 31.91 2.48
CA LEU A 109 10.64 32.18 2.67
C LEU A 109 10.14 33.26 1.71
N THR A 110 10.91 34.35 1.52
CA THR A 110 10.57 35.42 0.55
C THR A 110 10.54 34.89 -0.87
N GLN A 111 11.51 34.05 -1.24
CA GLN A 111 11.59 33.43 -2.56
C GLN A 111 10.43 32.46 -2.80
N ALA A 112 10.06 31.66 -1.79
CA ALA A 112 8.92 30.75 -1.86
C ALA A 112 7.60 31.51 -2.03
N VAL A 113 7.37 32.59 -1.27
CA VAL A 113 6.18 33.44 -1.41
C VAL A 113 6.12 34.06 -2.81
N ALA A 114 7.23 34.59 -3.32
CA ALA A 114 7.31 35.13 -4.67
C ALA A 114 7.02 34.07 -5.74
N GLN A 115 7.51 32.83 -5.57
CA GLN A 115 7.23 31.72 -6.47
C GLN A 115 5.75 31.30 -6.43
N VAL A 116 5.14 31.23 -5.25
CA VAL A 116 3.69 30.95 -5.10
C VAL A 116 2.87 32.05 -5.74
N GLN A 117 3.21 33.31 -5.51
CA GLN A 117 2.52 34.46 -6.11
C GLN A 117 2.65 34.44 -7.63
N ALA A 118 3.86 34.25 -8.16
CA ALA A 118 4.09 34.14 -9.60
C ALA A 118 3.36 32.95 -10.22
N ALA A 119 3.37 31.78 -9.57
CA ALA A 119 2.63 30.61 -10.01
C ALA A 119 1.11 30.85 -9.97
N SER A 120 0.60 31.50 -8.93
CA SER A 120 -0.83 31.84 -8.80
C SER A 120 -1.30 32.90 -9.81
N GLN A 121 -0.41 33.81 -10.22
CA GLN A 121 -0.68 34.82 -11.25
C GLN A 121 -0.56 34.23 -12.66
N ALA A 122 0.38 33.30 -12.87
CA ALA A 122 0.58 32.59 -14.13
C ALA A 122 -0.48 31.52 -14.39
N LEU A 123 -0.95 30.85 -13.33
CA LEU A 123 -2.19 30.10 -13.35
C LEU A 123 -3.34 31.11 -13.39
N ASN A 124 -3.78 31.51 -14.58
CA ASN A 124 -5.15 31.96 -14.74
C ASN A 124 -6.04 30.85 -14.16
N LEU A 125 -6.49 31.00 -12.91
CA LEU A 125 -7.21 29.95 -12.18
C LEU A 125 -8.42 29.45 -12.99
N ALA A 126 -9.01 30.33 -13.81
CA ALA A 126 -10.06 30.05 -14.79
C ALA A 126 -9.62 29.16 -15.97
N GLN A 127 -8.37 29.28 -16.47
CA GLN A 127 -7.84 28.43 -17.56
C GLN A 127 -7.40 27.05 -17.07
N VAL A 128 -6.87 26.94 -15.85
CA VAL A 128 -6.49 25.64 -15.28
C VAL A 128 -7.73 24.84 -14.86
N SER A 129 -8.79 25.49 -14.37
CA SER A 129 -10.10 24.84 -14.21
C SER A 129 -10.73 24.35 -15.52
N GLY A 130 -10.31 24.89 -16.68
CA GLY A 130 -10.77 24.45 -18.01
C GLY A 130 -9.92 23.34 -18.65
N GLN A 131 -8.66 23.15 -18.22
CA GLN A 131 -7.73 22.18 -18.79
C GLN A 131 -7.38 21.00 -17.87
N VAL A 132 -7.76 21.04 -16.59
CA VAL A 132 -7.83 19.81 -15.77
C VAL A 132 -9.00 18.99 -16.31
N SER A 133 -8.66 18.13 -17.25
CA SER A 133 -9.41 16.99 -17.77
C SER A 133 -10.73 16.74 -17.03
N THR A 134 -11.83 16.79 -17.77
CA THR A 134 -13.11 16.16 -17.47
C THR A 134 -12.99 14.63 -17.35
N GLN A 135 -11.89 14.12 -16.82
CA GLN A 135 -11.81 12.79 -16.25
C GLN A 135 -12.77 12.78 -15.07
N ALA A 136 -13.99 12.33 -15.37
CA ALA A 136 -14.97 11.95 -14.38
C ALA A 136 -14.23 11.24 -13.25
N ALA A 137 -14.52 11.63 -12.00
CA ALA A 137 -13.96 10.98 -10.83
C ALA A 137 -14.08 9.47 -11.04
N ALA A 138 -12.94 8.76 -11.01
CA ALA A 138 -12.94 7.32 -11.22
C ALA A 138 -13.97 6.71 -10.27
N PRO A 139 -14.91 5.88 -10.75
CA PRO A 139 -15.95 5.33 -9.91
C PRO A 139 -15.30 4.69 -8.70
N VAL A 140 -15.81 5.00 -7.51
CA VAL A 140 -15.30 4.43 -6.27
C VAL A 140 -15.55 2.93 -6.34
N ALA A 141 -14.49 2.14 -6.32
CA ALA A 141 -14.64 0.71 -6.19
C ALA A 141 -15.15 0.42 -4.77
N GLU A 142 -16.33 -0.16 -4.65
CA GLU A 142 -16.71 -0.79 -3.39
C GLU A 142 -15.86 -2.04 -3.16
N CYS A 143 -15.54 -2.35 -1.90
CA CYS A 143 -14.94 -3.63 -1.52
C CYS A 143 -15.94 -4.75 -1.88
N GLY A 144 -15.79 -5.30 -3.09
CA GLY A 144 -16.61 -6.37 -3.65
C GLY A 144 -16.39 -7.72 -2.96
N LEU A 145 -16.92 -8.78 -3.56
CA LEU A 145 -16.87 -10.12 -2.97
C LEU A 145 -15.45 -10.63 -2.72
N ALA A 146 -14.54 -10.47 -3.70
CA ALA A 146 -13.14 -10.86 -3.56
C ALA A 146 -12.49 -10.15 -2.35
N CYS A 147 -12.60 -8.82 -2.32
CA CYS A 147 -12.09 -7.98 -1.24
C CYS A 147 -12.61 -8.40 0.14
N ARG A 148 -13.93 -8.63 0.29
CA ARG A 148 -14.51 -9.05 1.57
C ARG A 148 -14.06 -10.45 1.99
N THR A 149 -14.04 -11.40 1.04
CA THR A 149 -13.55 -12.76 1.27
C THR A 149 -12.10 -12.74 1.78
N GLU A 150 -11.25 -11.96 1.13
CA GLU A 150 -9.84 -11.83 1.49
C GLU A 150 -9.65 -11.13 2.84
N ALA A 151 -10.43 -10.07 3.12
CA ALA A 151 -10.38 -9.39 4.41
C ALA A 151 -10.82 -10.32 5.56
N ASP A 152 -11.85 -11.13 5.34
CA ASP A 152 -12.33 -12.12 6.31
C ASP A 152 -11.34 -13.24 6.57
N LEU A 153 -10.56 -13.66 5.58
CA LEU A 153 -9.49 -14.63 5.75
C LEU A 153 -8.25 -14.02 6.42
N ALA A 154 -7.91 -12.79 6.01
CA ALA A 154 -6.71 -12.11 6.47
C ALA A 154 -6.82 -11.65 7.91
N LYS A 155 -8.01 -11.32 8.44
CA LYS A 155 -8.15 -10.84 9.84
C LYS A 155 -7.64 -11.83 10.90
N ASP A 156 -7.54 -13.11 10.56
CA ASP A 156 -7.02 -14.18 11.41
C ASP A 156 -5.58 -14.59 11.09
N LEU A 157 -4.90 -13.86 10.20
CA LEU A 157 -3.46 -14.00 10.02
C LEU A 157 -2.71 -13.19 11.09
N PRO A 158 -1.58 -13.71 11.60
CA PRO A 158 -0.61 -12.92 12.35
C PRO A 158 -0.27 -11.61 11.64
N LEU A 159 -0.04 -10.53 12.39
CA LEU A 159 0.35 -9.23 11.85
C LEU A 159 1.53 -9.39 10.90
N ASN A 160 2.54 -10.20 11.25
CA ASN A 160 3.73 -10.47 10.44
C ASN A 160 3.47 -11.20 9.10
N GLN A 161 2.26 -11.74 8.88
CA GLN A 161 1.83 -12.42 7.65
C GLN A 161 0.79 -11.61 6.84
N GLN A 162 0.44 -10.42 7.30
CA GLN A 162 -0.52 -9.56 6.60
C GLN A 162 0.05 -8.96 5.32
N GLN A 163 -0.82 -8.83 4.30
CA GLN A 163 -0.57 -8.08 3.07
C GLN A 163 -1.58 -6.94 2.92
N TRP A 164 -1.20 -5.77 3.43
CA TRP A 164 -2.03 -4.59 3.50
C TRP A 164 -1.97 -3.75 2.22
N LEU A 165 -3.14 -3.27 1.82
CA LEU A 165 -3.25 -2.20 0.83
C LEU A 165 -3.17 -0.85 1.54
N GLY A 166 -2.29 0.01 1.05
CA GLY A 166 -2.11 1.37 1.51
C GLY A 166 -2.31 2.42 0.43
N GLY A 167 -2.58 3.66 0.86
CA GLY A 167 -2.46 4.84 0.01
C GLY A 167 -1.20 5.61 0.39
N HIS A 168 -0.28 5.81 -0.55
CA HIS A 168 0.84 6.74 -0.38
C HIS A 168 0.29 8.16 -0.44
N ASN A 169 0.62 8.96 0.57
CA ASN A 169 0.11 10.32 0.80
C ASN A 169 -1.42 10.36 0.64
N ALA A 170 -2.10 9.47 1.38
CA ALA A 170 -3.49 9.08 1.17
C ALA A 170 -4.47 10.27 1.18
N TYR A 171 -4.09 11.38 1.82
CA TYR A 171 -4.88 12.60 1.90
C TYR A 171 -4.88 13.44 0.60
N ASN A 172 -3.88 13.27 -0.27
CA ASN A 172 -3.61 14.17 -1.38
C ASN A 172 -4.37 13.77 -2.66
N TYR A 173 -5.68 14.00 -2.70
CA TYR A 173 -6.55 13.63 -3.83
C TYR A 173 -6.96 14.80 -4.76
N LYS A 174 -6.56 16.03 -4.41
CA LYS A 174 -6.85 17.26 -5.16
C LYS A 174 -5.54 17.95 -5.58
N GLY A 175 -5.64 18.83 -6.57
CA GLY A 175 -4.51 19.60 -7.08
C GLY A 175 -3.76 18.94 -8.22
N ILE A 176 -2.75 19.67 -8.72
CA ILE A 176 -1.92 19.28 -9.87
C ILE A 176 -0.91 18.18 -9.52
N PHE A 177 -0.54 18.07 -8.25
CA PHE A 177 0.39 17.09 -7.71
C PHE A 177 -0.33 16.03 -6.86
N LYS A 178 -1.57 15.66 -7.22
CA LYS A 178 -2.34 14.69 -6.45
C LYS A 178 -1.70 13.29 -6.50
N ASN A 179 -1.53 12.69 -5.33
CA ASN A 179 -1.17 11.27 -5.21
C ASN A 179 -2.38 10.38 -5.43
N GLN A 180 -3.60 10.80 -5.08
CA GLN A 180 -4.78 9.93 -5.09
C GLN A 180 -5.89 10.42 -6.04
N PHE A 181 -6.72 9.49 -6.51
CA PHE A 181 -7.98 9.84 -7.20
C PHE A 181 -9.18 9.90 -6.26
N TRP A 182 -9.04 9.30 -5.08
CA TRP A 182 -10.12 9.10 -4.13
C TRP A 182 -9.79 9.78 -2.80
N THR A 183 -10.83 10.29 -2.15
CA THR A 183 -10.76 10.73 -0.76
C THR A 183 -10.39 9.57 0.17
N ILE A 184 -9.96 9.86 1.41
CA ILE A 184 -9.66 8.82 2.40
C ILE A 184 -10.88 7.90 2.65
N PRO A 185 -12.10 8.39 2.90
CA PRO A 185 -13.25 7.51 3.07
C PRO A 185 -13.50 6.58 1.87
N GLN A 186 -13.31 7.09 0.65
CA GLN A 186 -13.44 6.28 -0.57
C GLN A 186 -12.35 5.20 -0.67
N GLN A 187 -11.10 5.53 -0.34
CA GLN A 187 -10.00 4.56 -0.25
C GLN A 187 -10.29 3.47 0.78
N LEU A 188 -10.77 3.83 1.98
CA LEU A 188 -11.13 2.88 3.03
C LEU A 188 -12.27 1.96 2.61
N THR A 189 -13.33 2.51 1.97
CA THR A 189 -14.42 1.73 1.36
C THR A 189 -13.92 0.77 0.29
N ALA A 190 -12.87 1.14 -0.43
CA ALA A 190 -12.24 0.30 -1.46
C ALA A 190 -11.26 -0.75 -0.90
N GLY A 191 -11.08 -0.82 0.43
CA GLY A 191 -10.27 -1.84 1.10
C GLY A 191 -8.85 -1.40 1.49
N VAL A 192 -8.53 -0.10 1.40
CA VAL A 192 -7.29 0.46 1.98
C VAL A 192 -7.36 0.38 3.50
N ARG A 193 -6.26 0.00 4.14
CA ARG A 193 -6.14 -0.09 5.62
C ARG A 193 -4.87 0.56 6.17
N VAL A 194 -3.93 0.94 5.30
CA VAL A 194 -2.75 1.73 5.65
C VAL A 194 -2.90 3.13 5.03
N LEU A 195 -2.90 4.16 5.86
CA LEU A 195 -3.01 5.56 5.41
C LEU A 195 -1.74 6.30 5.80
N GLU A 196 -1.02 6.80 4.79
CA GLU A 196 0.16 7.63 4.98
C GLU A 196 -0.22 9.12 4.98
N LEU A 197 0.22 9.84 6.02
CA LEU A 197 -0.09 11.24 6.28
C LEU A 197 1.19 12.04 6.52
N ASP A 198 1.47 13.00 5.65
CA ASP A 198 2.67 13.83 5.71
C ASP A 198 2.36 15.04 6.57
N LEU A 199 2.89 15.06 7.79
CA LEU A 199 2.52 16.07 8.77
C LEU A 199 3.50 17.23 8.71
N HIS A 200 2.97 18.43 8.52
CA HIS A 200 3.75 19.66 8.55
C HIS A 200 3.11 20.72 9.45
N THR A 201 3.95 21.59 10.00
CA THR A 201 3.50 22.76 10.74
C THR A 201 3.10 23.86 9.75
N ARG A 202 1.93 24.47 9.94
CA ARG A 202 1.54 25.69 9.22
C ARG A 202 2.37 26.86 9.73
N LEU A 203 3.08 27.52 8.83
CA LEU A 203 4.12 28.52 9.14
C LEU A 203 3.65 29.64 10.09
N LEU A 204 2.43 30.17 9.89
CA LEU A 204 1.95 31.32 10.68
C LEU A 204 1.17 30.95 11.95
N SER A 205 0.48 29.81 11.95
CA SER A 205 -0.41 29.45 13.08
C SER A 205 0.16 28.37 14.01
N GLY A 206 1.25 27.70 13.61
CA GLY A 206 1.80 26.56 14.34
C GLY A 206 0.89 25.32 14.34
N LYS A 207 -0.27 25.36 13.68
CA LYS A 207 -1.20 24.22 13.59
C LYS A 207 -0.65 23.13 12.68
N VAL A 208 -1.00 21.88 12.97
CA VAL A 208 -0.64 20.73 12.12
C VAL A 208 -1.58 20.65 10.93
N ARG A 209 -1.02 20.44 9.75
CA ARG A 209 -1.72 20.13 8.50
C ARG A 209 -1.07 18.96 7.80
N VAL A 210 -1.78 18.40 6.83
CA VAL A 210 -1.23 17.44 5.88
C VAL A 210 -0.99 18.09 4.53
N CYS A 211 0.17 17.85 3.94
CA CYS A 211 0.54 18.39 2.64
C CYS A 211 1.71 17.64 2.03
N HIS A 212 1.75 17.59 0.71
CA HIS A 212 2.78 16.86 -0.01
C HIS A 212 4.02 17.73 -0.15
N GLY A 213 5.12 17.36 0.50
CA GLY A 213 6.33 18.18 0.52
C GLY A 213 7.44 17.65 1.42
N ALA A 214 8.68 18.07 1.17
CA ALA A 214 9.81 17.80 2.04
C ALA A 214 9.89 18.79 3.23
N SER A 215 9.15 19.91 3.14
CA SER A 215 9.19 21.01 4.09
C SER A 215 7.82 21.69 4.26
N SER A 216 7.68 22.50 5.32
CA SER A 216 6.54 23.40 5.49
C SER A 216 6.41 24.45 4.38
N HIS A 217 7.44 24.66 3.56
CA HIS A 217 7.43 25.56 2.41
C HIS A 217 6.76 24.93 1.18
N ASP A 218 7.05 23.67 0.90
CA ASP A 218 6.44 22.91 -0.22
C ASP A 218 4.90 22.84 -0.10
N CYS A 219 4.50 22.80 1.15
CA CYS A 219 3.16 22.88 1.66
C CYS A 219 2.42 24.17 1.18
N LEU A 220 3.12 25.29 0.95
CA LEU A 220 2.57 26.51 0.32
C LEU A 220 2.50 26.41 -1.21
N LEU A 221 3.38 25.63 -1.83
CA LEU A 221 3.48 25.46 -3.28
C LEU A 221 2.42 24.51 -3.86
N ASN A 222 1.77 23.69 -3.03
CA ASN A 222 0.65 22.83 -3.42
C ASN A 222 -0.64 23.12 -2.62
N PRO A 223 -1.24 24.33 -2.73
CA PRO A 223 -2.35 24.73 -1.87
C PRO A 223 -3.62 23.88 -2.06
N PHE A 224 -3.75 23.20 -3.20
CA PHE A 224 -4.94 22.43 -3.56
C PHE A 224 -4.99 21.03 -2.92
N GLY A 225 -3.87 20.51 -2.42
CA GLY A 225 -3.77 19.19 -1.78
C GLY A 225 -3.66 19.24 -0.26
N VAL A 226 -3.65 20.45 0.33
CA VAL A 226 -3.49 20.66 1.77
C VAL A 226 -4.80 20.38 2.50
N LYS A 227 -4.72 19.73 3.66
CA LYS A 227 -5.85 19.63 4.60
C LYS A 227 -5.42 19.91 6.03
N ASP A 228 -6.34 20.45 6.82
CA ASP A 228 -6.18 20.49 8.27
C ASP A 228 -6.20 19.07 8.86
N TYR A 229 -5.29 18.84 9.80
CA TYR A 229 -5.04 17.51 10.37
C TYR A 229 -6.22 16.97 11.20
N ALA A 230 -6.77 17.78 12.11
CA ALA A 230 -7.84 17.34 13.00
C ALA A 230 -9.17 17.02 12.26
N PRO A 231 -9.63 17.83 11.29
CA PRO A 231 -10.76 17.47 10.43
C PRO A 231 -10.53 16.17 9.66
N LEU A 232 -9.33 15.95 9.12
CA LEU A 232 -8.99 14.72 8.42
C LEU A 232 -9.06 13.49 9.33
N LEU A 233 -8.54 13.58 10.55
CA LEU A 233 -8.67 12.50 11.54
C LEU A 233 -10.14 12.21 11.87
N LYS A 234 -11.01 13.23 11.88
CA LYS A 234 -12.45 13.05 12.08
C LYS A 234 -13.11 12.30 10.93
N GLU A 235 -12.68 12.52 9.67
CA GLU A 235 -13.13 11.72 8.52
C GLU A 235 -12.79 10.22 8.73
N ILE A 236 -11.54 9.93 9.14
CA ILE A 236 -11.06 8.56 9.41
C ILE A 236 -11.84 7.93 10.57
N LYS A 237 -12.01 8.66 11.68
CA LYS A 237 -12.75 8.19 12.85
C LYS A 237 -14.21 7.86 12.50
N THR A 238 -14.85 8.72 11.72
CA THR A 238 -16.24 8.51 11.27
C THR A 238 -16.37 7.20 10.51
N TRP A 239 -15.44 6.91 9.60
CA TRP A 239 -15.44 5.63 8.89
C TRP A 239 -15.17 4.46 9.85
N SER A 240 -14.20 4.58 10.76
CA SER A 240 -13.86 3.53 11.74
C SER A 240 -14.99 3.22 12.72
N ASP A 241 -15.85 4.20 13.02
CA ASP A 241 -17.05 3.99 13.85
C ASP A 241 -18.11 3.14 13.16
N GLN A 242 -18.21 3.25 11.84
CA GLN A 242 -19.12 2.46 11.00
C GLN A 242 -18.58 1.06 10.70
N HIS A 243 -17.29 0.82 10.93
CA HIS A 243 -16.59 -0.43 10.65
C HIS A 243 -15.84 -0.93 11.89
N PRO A 244 -16.57 -1.28 12.97
CA PRO A 244 -15.98 -1.57 14.28
C PRO A 244 -15.12 -2.84 14.30
N ASP A 245 -15.25 -3.68 13.28
CA ASP A 245 -14.56 -4.94 13.04
C ASP A 245 -13.23 -4.77 12.28
N GLN A 246 -12.88 -3.54 11.87
CA GLN A 246 -11.73 -3.25 11.02
C GLN A 246 -10.58 -2.60 11.81
N LEU A 247 -9.35 -3.02 11.49
CA LEU A 247 -8.11 -2.43 11.99
C LEU A 247 -7.51 -1.49 10.93
N LEU A 248 -7.17 -0.27 11.33
CA LEU A 248 -6.47 0.72 10.51
C LEU A 248 -5.05 0.94 11.01
N ILE A 249 -4.16 1.30 10.09
CA ILE A 249 -2.80 1.72 10.36
C ILE A 249 -2.62 3.13 9.82
N LEU A 250 -2.38 4.08 10.71
CA LEU A 250 -2.07 5.47 10.36
C LEU A 250 -0.56 5.63 10.42
N GLU A 251 0.08 5.72 9.26
CA GLU A 251 1.50 6.04 9.15
C GLU A 251 1.68 7.54 9.06
N LEU A 252 2.52 8.09 9.93
CA LEU A 252 2.81 9.52 9.98
C LEU A 252 4.21 9.76 9.41
N GLU A 253 4.30 10.44 8.27
CA GLU A 253 5.56 11.07 7.85
C GLU A 253 5.69 12.38 8.61
N ASN A 254 6.19 12.28 9.84
CA ASN A 254 6.17 13.40 10.75
C ASN A 254 7.32 14.41 10.52
N HIS A 255 6.98 15.62 10.06
CA HIS A 255 7.87 16.79 10.02
C HIS A 255 7.54 17.83 11.11
N VAL A 256 6.64 17.51 12.06
CA VAL A 256 6.28 18.38 13.17
C VAL A 256 7.08 18.03 14.41
N LYS A 257 7.79 19.02 14.99
CA LYS A 257 8.63 18.81 16.19
C LYS A 257 7.81 18.66 17.47
N ASN A 258 6.64 19.29 17.54
CA ASN A 258 5.83 19.32 18.76
C ASN A 258 4.92 18.09 18.85
N GLU A 259 5.37 17.07 19.59
CA GLU A 259 4.65 15.82 19.84
C GLU A 259 3.21 16.04 20.30
N LYS A 260 3.00 16.95 21.25
CA LYS A 260 1.66 17.21 21.79
C LYS A 260 0.68 17.64 20.71
N THR A 261 1.12 18.47 19.77
CA THR A 261 0.24 18.96 18.67
C THR A 261 -0.15 17.86 17.68
N VAL A 262 0.65 16.80 17.57
CA VAL A 262 0.36 15.64 16.71
C VAL A 262 -0.46 14.60 17.48
N LEU A 263 -0.05 14.23 18.68
CA LEU A 263 -0.63 13.10 19.39
C LEU A 263 -1.93 13.43 20.12
N GLU A 264 -2.14 14.65 20.61
CA GLU A 264 -3.38 14.98 21.33
C GLU A 264 -4.64 14.91 20.44
N PRO A 265 -4.64 15.40 19.18
CA PRO A 265 -5.76 15.17 18.28
C PRO A 265 -6.10 13.69 18.07
N ILE A 266 -5.08 12.83 17.91
CA ILE A 266 -5.25 11.37 17.80
C ILE A 266 -5.87 10.82 19.08
N LYS A 267 -5.28 11.12 20.25
CA LYS A 267 -5.78 10.64 21.56
C LYS A 267 -7.20 11.10 21.82
N SER A 268 -7.51 12.35 21.54
CA SER A 268 -8.84 12.94 21.75
C SER A 268 -9.90 12.24 20.89
N LEU A 269 -9.58 11.95 19.62
CA LEU A 269 -10.53 11.32 18.71
C LEU A 269 -10.64 9.82 18.88
N PHE A 270 -9.52 9.10 18.96
CA PHE A 270 -9.52 7.63 18.99
C PHE A 270 -9.48 7.05 20.40
N GLY A 271 -8.93 7.76 21.39
CA GLY A 271 -8.96 7.38 22.80
C GLY A 271 -8.54 5.92 23.03
N SER A 272 -9.44 5.14 23.62
CA SER A 272 -9.22 3.73 23.93
C SER A 272 -9.10 2.81 22.71
N LEU A 273 -9.53 3.26 21.53
CA LEU A 273 -9.44 2.50 20.27
C LEU A 273 -7.99 2.36 19.77
N ILE A 274 -7.05 3.14 20.30
CA ILE A 274 -5.65 3.08 19.87
C ILE A 274 -5.01 1.80 20.42
N TYR A 275 -4.43 1.00 19.53
CA TYR A 275 -3.53 -0.08 19.89
C TYR A 275 -2.12 0.49 20.08
N ARG A 276 -1.76 0.71 21.34
CA ARG A 276 -0.56 1.48 21.70
C ARG A 276 0.68 0.58 21.73
N ALA A 277 1.83 1.17 21.39
CA ALA A 277 3.11 0.45 21.41
C ALA A 277 3.46 -0.12 22.80
N ASP A 278 3.10 0.56 23.90
CA ASP A 278 3.34 0.09 25.27
C ASP A 278 2.35 -0.98 25.77
N GLN A 279 1.31 -1.27 25.00
CA GLN A 279 0.28 -2.27 25.34
C GLN A 279 0.49 -3.58 24.60
N ARG A 280 1.43 -3.63 23.65
CA ARG A 280 1.65 -4.82 22.83
C ARG A 280 2.45 -5.87 23.61
N PRO A 281 2.12 -7.16 23.47
CA PRO A 281 2.92 -8.23 24.06
C PRO A 281 4.26 -8.38 23.33
N GLU A 282 5.21 -9.09 23.93
CA GLU A 282 6.52 -9.35 23.29
C GLU A 282 6.38 -10.04 21.93
N ASN A 283 5.41 -10.95 21.82
CA ASN A 283 5.09 -11.69 20.60
C ASN A 283 4.03 -10.99 19.73
N TRP A 284 3.89 -9.67 19.80
CA TRP A 284 2.87 -8.90 19.05
C TRP A 284 2.80 -9.25 17.55
N ALA A 285 3.92 -9.68 16.96
CA ALA A 285 3.99 -10.07 15.55
C ALA A 285 3.06 -11.25 15.20
N GLU A 286 2.77 -12.10 16.20
CA GLU A 286 1.87 -13.26 16.11
C GLU A 286 0.40 -12.90 16.40
N GLU A 287 0.13 -11.69 16.88
CA GLU A 287 -1.25 -11.26 17.09
C GLU A 287 -1.96 -11.03 15.76
N THR A 288 -3.27 -11.27 15.73
CA THR A 288 -4.08 -11.05 14.54
C THR A 288 -4.88 -9.75 14.63
N PRO A 289 -5.26 -9.14 13.49
CA PRO A 289 -6.22 -8.04 13.49
C PRO A 289 -7.50 -8.36 14.27
N ALA A 290 -8.05 -9.56 14.14
CA ALA A 290 -9.24 -9.99 14.88
C ALA A 290 -9.03 -9.97 16.40
N GLN A 291 -7.88 -10.42 16.90
CA GLN A 291 -7.55 -10.37 18.34
C GLN A 291 -7.40 -8.92 18.85
N ILE A 292 -6.79 -8.06 18.05
CA ILE A 292 -6.63 -6.63 18.37
C ILE A 292 -8.01 -5.96 18.45
N VAL A 293 -8.86 -6.20 17.45
CA VAL A 293 -10.24 -5.71 17.38
C VAL A 293 -11.12 -6.23 18.51
N ALA A 294 -10.99 -7.51 18.87
CA ALA A 294 -11.72 -8.12 19.98
C ALA A 294 -11.42 -7.46 21.34
N ARG A 295 -10.24 -6.82 21.48
CA ARG A 295 -9.88 -6.00 22.66
C ARG A 295 -10.38 -4.56 22.58
N GLY A 296 -11.24 -4.25 21.62
CA GLY A 296 -11.81 -2.92 21.38
C GLY A 296 -10.83 -1.94 20.72
N LYS A 297 -9.75 -2.43 20.12
CA LYS A 297 -8.77 -1.60 19.42
C LYS A 297 -9.07 -1.55 17.92
N ARG A 298 -8.86 -0.39 17.29
CA ARG A 298 -9.17 -0.18 15.86
C ARG A 298 -8.09 0.55 15.09
N VAL A 299 -7.12 1.16 15.76
CA VAL A 299 -6.09 1.98 15.10
C VAL A 299 -4.72 1.70 15.68
N ILE A 300 -3.77 1.36 14.82
CA ILE A 300 -2.34 1.44 15.09
C ILE A 300 -1.85 2.76 14.51
N VAL A 301 -1.08 3.51 15.30
CA VAL A 301 -0.40 4.72 14.83
C VAL A 301 1.08 4.41 14.75
N ALA A 302 1.68 4.62 13.59
CA ALA A 302 3.09 4.39 13.33
C ALA A 302 3.74 5.67 12.79
N ASP A 303 5.01 5.91 13.14
CA ASP A 303 5.76 7.09 12.69
C ASP A 303 7.06 6.65 12.02
N PHE A 304 7.40 7.31 10.91
CA PHE A 304 8.65 7.09 10.18
C PHE A 304 9.32 8.38 9.71
N GLY A 305 8.79 9.55 10.10
CA GLY A 305 9.25 10.86 9.64
C GLY A 305 10.59 11.30 10.23
N LYS A 306 10.97 12.55 9.95
CA LYS A 306 12.20 13.16 10.48
C LYS A 306 12.15 13.34 11.99
N ASN A 307 10.99 13.71 12.52
CA ASN A 307 10.79 14.00 13.94
C ASN A 307 10.09 12.83 14.63
N ARG A 308 10.64 11.62 14.55
CA ARG A 308 10.02 10.43 15.13
C ARG A 308 9.73 10.64 16.60
N PHE A 309 8.52 10.29 17.02
CA PHE A 309 8.17 10.27 18.43
C PHE A 309 8.49 8.92 19.03
N ASP A 310 9.55 8.88 19.85
CA ASP A 310 9.82 7.75 20.73
C ASP A 310 8.78 7.77 21.85
N GLY A 311 7.91 6.77 21.90
CA GLY A 311 6.81 6.86 22.84
C GLY A 311 6.02 5.59 23.03
N LYS A 312 5.25 5.63 24.12
CA LYS A 312 4.34 4.56 24.52
C LYS A 312 3.13 4.43 23.59
N LEU A 313 2.79 5.46 22.82
CA LEU A 313 1.58 5.49 21.99
C LEU A 313 1.86 4.99 20.57
N VAL A 314 2.92 5.52 19.95
CA VAL A 314 3.23 5.37 18.53
C VAL A 314 4.21 4.23 18.32
N TRP A 315 3.98 3.46 17.26
CA TRP A 315 4.85 2.37 16.84
C TRP A 315 5.96 2.91 15.94
N ASP A 316 7.16 2.30 15.98
CA ASP A 316 8.09 2.49 14.87
C ASP A 316 7.50 1.76 13.65
N GLN A 317 7.33 2.49 12.55
CA GLN A 317 6.81 1.96 11.30
C GLN A 317 7.61 0.77 10.79
N ASN A 318 8.93 0.76 11.00
CA ASN A 318 9.80 -0.35 10.60
C ASN A 318 9.47 -1.66 11.33
N GLU A 319 8.81 -1.59 12.48
CA GLU A 319 8.28 -2.79 13.13
C GLU A 319 7.22 -3.44 12.25
N LEU A 320 6.35 -2.64 11.63
CA LEU A 320 5.25 -3.14 10.82
C LEU A 320 5.70 -3.49 9.41
N ALA A 321 6.39 -2.60 8.70
CA ALA A 321 6.99 -2.86 7.40
C ALA A 321 8.09 -1.83 7.11
N SER A 322 9.08 -2.18 6.30
CA SER A 322 10.03 -1.21 5.74
C SER A 322 9.34 -0.29 4.72
N ASN A 323 9.94 0.85 4.39
CA ASN A 323 9.41 1.79 3.40
C ASN A 323 10.37 1.94 2.19
N HIS A 324 10.19 1.11 1.15
CA HIS A 324 11.05 1.13 -0.05
C HIS A 324 10.35 1.64 -1.30
N LEU A 325 11.11 2.30 -2.18
CA LEU A 325 10.60 2.63 -3.51
C LEU A 325 10.40 1.35 -4.31
N SER A 326 9.28 1.26 -5.01
CA SER A 326 8.96 0.17 -5.96
C SER A 326 10.08 -0.11 -6.97
N LYS A 327 10.84 0.91 -7.40
CA LYS A 327 11.95 0.73 -8.35
C LYS A 327 13.08 -0.15 -7.82
N ASP A 328 13.16 -0.30 -6.50
CA ASP A 328 14.21 -1.07 -5.82
C ASP A 328 13.91 -2.59 -5.83
N PHE A 329 12.67 -2.97 -6.16
CA PHE A 329 12.23 -4.36 -6.25
C PHE A 329 12.64 -5.03 -7.56
N SER A 330 12.99 -6.31 -7.46
CA SER A 330 13.37 -7.18 -8.57
C SER A 330 12.49 -8.43 -8.60
N ALA A 331 12.31 -8.99 -9.81
CA ALA A 331 11.45 -10.16 -10.04
C ALA A 331 11.92 -11.45 -9.33
N ASP A 332 13.16 -11.47 -8.84
CA ASP A 332 13.73 -12.56 -8.04
C ASP A 332 13.39 -12.46 -6.53
N CYS A 333 12.40 -11.63 -6.18
CA CYS A 333 12.02 -11.34 -4.80
C CYS A 333 13.18 -10.76 -3.97
N SER A 334 13.93 -9.83 -4.57
CA SER A 334 14.97 -9.06 -3.90
C SER A 334 14.70 -7.56 -3.94
N VAL A 335 15.26 -6.84 -2.97
CA VAL A 335 15.26 -5.37 -2.91
C VAL A 335 16.71 -4.89 -2.85
N LYS A 336 17.16 -4.17 -3.89
CA LYS A 336 18.58 -3.81 -4.05
C LYS A 336 19.53 -5.03 -3.89
N GLY A 337 19.13 -6.18 -4.44
CA GLY A 337 19.87 -7.44 -4.36
C GLY A 337 19.79 -8.15 -3.00
N GLN A 338 19.04 -7.63 -2.03
CA GLN A 338 18.81 -8.30 -0.74
C GLN A 338 17.55 -9.18 -0.82
N PRO A 339 17.64 -10.49 -0.53
CA PRO A 339 16.47 -11.36 -0.53
C PRO A 339 15.38 -10.88 0.41
N MET A 340 14.12 -11.04 -0.02
CA MET A 340 12.98 -10.59 0.78
C MET A 340 12.62 -11.51 1.95
N ALA A 341 13.09 -12.76 1.94
CA ALA A 341 12.74 -13.78 2.93
C ALA A 341 13.04 -13.34 4.37
N GLY A 342 12.09 -13.62 5.29
CA GLY A 342 12.23 -13.34 6.73
C GLY A 342 12.17 -11.87 7.13
N LYS A 343 11.99 -10.94 6.18
CA LYS A 343 11.94 -9.50 6.41
C LYS A 343 10.56 -8.93 6.08
N ARG A 344 10.26 -7.76 6.65
CA ARG A 344 8.95 -7.14 6.62
C ARG A 344 8.91 -6.07 5.53
N TRP A 345 8.85 -6.45 4.26
CA TRP A 345 9.01 -5.49 3.17
C TRP A 345 7.72 -4.75 2.82
N GLY A 346 7.79 -3.42 2.83
CA GLY A 346 6.77 -2.53 2.29
C GLY A 346 7.30 -1.71 1.11
N PHE A 347 6.41 -1.40 0.17
CA PHE A 347 6.71 -0.65 -1.04
C PHE A 347 5.73 0.49 -1.26
N TYR A 348 6.24 1.57 -1.84
CA TYR A 348 5.44 2.68 -2.34
C TYR A 348 5.91 3.11 -3.72
N ASP A 349 5.03 3.71 -4.50
CA ASP A 349 5.38 4.40 -5.73
C ASP A 349 5.14 5.91 -5.64
N ASP A 350 5.97 6.68 -6.35
CA ASP A 350 5.86 8.13 -6.47
C ASP A 350 5.59 8.47 -7.95
N LYS A 351 4.30 8.64 -8.28
CA LYS A 351 3.82 9.06 -9.60
C LYS A 351 3.78 10.57 -9.75
N THR A 352 4.10 11.32 -8.70
CA THR A 352 4.02 12.78 -8.67
C THR A 352 5.27 13.40 -9.28
N PHE A 353 6.45 12.80 -9.06
CA PHE A 353 7.72 13.31 -9.60
C PHE A 353 8.47 12.32 -10.50
N GLY A 354 7.86 11.18 -10.86
CA GLY A 354 8.47 10.19 -11.74
C GLY A 354 9.72 9.53 -11.16
N LYS A 355 9.92 9.61 -9.84
CA LYS A 355 11.11 9.10 -9.13
C LYS A 355 11.08 7.59 -8.89
N ALA A 356 9.94 6.94 -9.13
CA ALA A 356 9.71 5.52 -8.92
C ALA A 356 9.10 4.84 -10.16
N LYS A 357 9.25 3.51 -10.26
CA LYS A 357 8.47 2.72 -11.22
C LYS A 357 7.02 2.64 -10.72
N PRO A 358 6.01 3.09 -11.46
CA PRO A 358 4.63 2.99 -11.01
C PRO A 358 4.26 1.53 -10.64
N LEU A 359 3.55 1.36 -9.54
CA LEU A 359 2.79 0.14 -9.29
C LEU A 359 1.63 0.13 -10.30
N THR A 360 1.60 -0.94 -11.10
CA THR A 360 0.63 -1.17 -12.17
C THR A 360 -0.15 -2.44 -11.87
N ALA A 361 -1.28 -2.61 -12.55
CA ALA A 361 -2.06 -3.85 -12.44
C ALA A 361 -1.23 -5.10 -12.82
N GLU A 362 -0.25 -4.94 -13.70
CA GLU A 362 0.66 -6.01 -14.10
C GLU A 362 1.73 -6.32 -13.04
N SER A 363 2.27 -5.29 -12.37
CA SER A 363 3.39 -5.49 -11.45
C SER A 363 2.96 -5.91 -10.04
N ILE A 364 1.79 -5.46 -9.55
CA ILE A 364 1.27 -5.76 -8.21
C ILE A 364 1.31 -7.26 -7.85
N PRO A 365 0.83 -8.19 -8.71
CA PRO A 365 0.94 -9.63 -8.50
C PRO A 365 2.33 -10.11 -8.09
N SER A 366 3.40 -9.58 -8.71
CA SER A 366 4.78 -10.00 -8.45
C SER A 366 5.26 -9.58 -7.06
N TYR A 367 4.91 -8.37 -6.60
CA TYR A 367 5.25 -7.94 -5.24
C TYR A 367 4.56 -8.83 -4.21
N LEU A 368 3.27 -9.09 -4.40
CA LEU A 368 2.48 -9.90 -3.48
C LEU A 368 2.93 -11.37 -3.46
N ALA A 369 3.32 -11.92 -4.62
CA ALA A 369 3.93 -13.24 -4.76
C ALA A 369 5.29 -13.35 -4.05
N CYS A 370 5.99 -12.23 -3.86
CA CYS A 370 7.23 -12.14 -3.08
C CYS A 370 6.99 -11.79 -1.60
N ASN A 371 5.76 -11.92 -1.11
CA ASN A 371 5.36 -11.60 0.27
C ASN A 371 5.60 -10.13 0.67
N ALA A 372 5.45 -9.19 -0.28
CA ALA A 372 5.35 -7.77 0.07
C ALA A 372 4.19 -7.58 1.05
N ARG A 373 4.48 -7.01 2.22
CA ARG A 373 3.51 -6.78 3.28
C ARG A 373 2.69 -5.53 2.99
N TYR A 374 3.33 -4.45 2.57
CA TYR A 374 2.66 -3.18 2.33
C TYR A 374 2.82 -2.81 0.86
N LEU A 375 1.72 -2.45 0.21
CA LEU A 375 1.73 -1.76 -1.08
C LEU A 375 0.98 -0.44 -0.93
N LYS A 376 1.73 0.65 -0.78
CA LYS A 376 1.20 2.01 -0.69
C LYS A 376 1.16 2.62 -2.09
N ILE A 377 -0.02 2.67 -2.67
CA ILE A 377 -0.19 2.90 -4.11
C ILE A 377 -0.66 4.34 -4.37
N ASP A 378 0.03 5.04 -5.26
CA ASP A 378 -0.44 6.27 -5.87
C ASP A 378 -1.53 6.00 -6.92
N ARG A 379 -2.52 6.88 -6.93
CA ARG A 379 -3.59 6.98 -7.93
C ARG A 379 -4.40 5.70 -7.99
N LEU A 380 -4.78 5.23 -6.79
CA LEU A 380 -5.65 4.08 -6.61
C LEU A 380 -6.88 4.18 -7.49
N ASN A 381 -7.18 3.07 -8.16
CA ASN A 381 -8.30 2.93 -9.07
C ASN A 381 -8.75 1.46 -9.10
N PRO A 382 -9.91 1.15 -9.70
CA PRO A 382 -10.47 -0.20 -9.67
C PRO A 382 -9.56 -1.26 -10.30
N SER A 383 -8.75 -0.92 -11.31
CA SER A 383 -7.85 -1.88 -11.96
C SER A 383 -6.67 -2.29 -11.06
N LEU A 384 -6.09 -1.34 -10.33
CA LEU A 384 -5.01 -1.61 -9.37
C LEU A 384 -5.52 -2.44 -8.18
N ILE A 385 -6.75 -2.15 -7.71
CA ILE A 385 -7.40 -2.97 -6.69
C ILE A 385 -7.68 -4.36 -7.23
N ALA A 386 -8.28 -4.47 -8.43
CA ALA A 386 -8.56 -5.76 -9.03
C ALA A 386 -7.29 -6.61 -9.09
N ALA A 387 -6.14 -6.08 -9.51
CA ALA A 387 -4.88 -6.81 -9.63
C ALA A 387 -4.36 -7.46 -8.33
N ARG A 388 -4.75 -6.95 -7.15
CA ARG A 388 -4.27 -7.49 -5.86
C ARG A 388 -5.01 -8.75 -5.41
N HIS A 389 -6.22 -8.94 -5.92
CA HIS A 389 -7.10 -9.97 -5.43
C HIS A 389 -6.61 -11.36 -5.90
N PHE A 390 -6.95 -12.39 -5.13
CA PHE A 390 -6.73 -13.80 -5.43
C PHE A 390 -8.00 -14.64 -5.23
N ALA A 391 -9.00 -14.11 -4.51
CA ALA A 391 -10.30 -14.77 -4.35
C ALA A 391 -11.22 -14.51 -5.57
N TRP A 392 -12.40 -15.14 -5.55
CA TRP A 392 -13.39 -15.04 -6.61
C TRP A 392 -14.06 -13.67 -6.67
N ASP A 393 -14.45 -13.22 -7.87
CA ASP A 393 -15.20 -11.97 -8.02
C ASP A 393 -16.72 -12.19 -7.94
N THR A 394 -17.20 -13.40 -8.24
CA THR A 394 -18.63 -13.74 -8.31
C THR A 394 -18.92 -15.11 -7.72
N LEU A 395 -20.15 -15.28 -7.20
CA LEU A 395 -20.71 -16.54 -6.71
C LEU A 395 -21.98 -16.86 -7.49
N PRO A 396 -21.91 -17.72 -8.52
CA PRO A 396 -23.10 -18.17 -9.25
C PRO A 396 -24.05 -18.97 -8.35
N ALA A 397 -25.35 -18.93 -8.65
CA ALA A 397 -26.34 -19.72 -7.92
C ALA A 397 -25.99 -21.23 -7.95
N GLY A 398 -26.09 -21.88 -6.79
CA GLY A 398 -25.75 -23.31 -6.63
C GLY A 398 -24.24 -23.61 -6.55
N LYS A 399 -23.37 -22.59 -6.57
CA LYS A 399 -21.92 -22.75 -6.42
C LYS A 399 -21.43 -21.97 -5.21
N SER A 400 -20.92 -22.68 -4.21
CA SER A 400 -20.46 -22.08 -2.95
C SER A 400 -19.06 -22.54 -2.51
N CYS A 401 -18.46 -23.53 -3.18
CA CYS A 401 -17.17 -24.08 -2.76
C CYS A 401 -16.02 -23.54 -3.61
N ALA A 402 -14.93 -23.16 -2.96
CA ALA A 402 -13.75 -22.56 -3.60
C ALA A 402 -12.82 -23.62 -4.16
N SER A 403 -12.39 -23.40 -5.39
CA SER A 403 -11.40 -24.24 -6.06
C SER A 403 -10.32 -23.41 -6.74
N LEU A 404 -9.18 -24.02 -6.97
CA LEU A 404 -8.05 -23.41 -7.68
C LEU A 404 -7.53 -24.36 -8.75
N SER A 405 -7.27 -23.84 -9.94
CA SER A 405 -6.68 -24.60 -11.05
C SER A 405 -5.18 -24.30 -11.17
N ALA A 406 -4.41 -25.24 -11.73
CA ALA A 406 -2.96 -25.10 -11.89
C ALA A 406 -2.49 -23.84 -12.64
N ASN A 407 -3.31 -23.31 -13.55
CA ASN A 407 -3.01 -22.09 -14.30
C ASN A 407 -3.80 -20.87 -13.79
N GLY A 408 -4.63 -21.05 -12.75
CA GLY A 408 -5.46 -20.01 -12.17
C GLY A 408 -4.70 -19.22 -11.13
N GLN A 409 -4.76 -17.89 -11.22
CA GLN A 409 -4.37 -16.99 -10.13
C GLN A 409 -5.55 -16.65 -9.20
N ARG A 410 -6.76 -17.09 -9.58
CA ARG A 410 -8.02 -16.77 -8.94
C ARG A 410 -8.80 -18.00 -8.55
N TRP A 411 -9.51 -17.88 -7.44
CA TRP A 411 -10.47 -18.90 -7.04
C TRP A 411 -11.65 -18.96 -8.00
N GLN A 412 -12.17 -20.16 -8.18
CA GLN A 412 -13.38 -20.43 -8.94
C GLN A 412 -14.43 -20.98 -7.99
N ALA A 413 -15.63 -20.42 -8.06
CA ALA A 413 -16.80 -20.97 -7.39
C ALA A 413 -17.27 -22.22 -8.14
N GLU A 414 -17.50 -23.31 -7.42
CA GLU A 414 -17.94 -24.59 -7.97
C GLU A 414 -19.02 -25.25 -7.09
N SER A 415 -19.69 -26.26 -7.67
CA SER A 415 -20.58 -27.14 -6.90
C SER A 415 -19.77 -28.03 -5.98
N CYS A 416 -20.11 -28.05 -4.70
CA CYS A 416 -19.37 -28.76 -3.64
C CYS A 416 -19.33 -30.29 -3.81
N GLU A 417 -20.17 -30.86 -4.68
CA GLU A 417 -20.32 -32.30 -4.90
C GLU A 417 -19.33 -32.87 -5.91
N ARG A 418 -18.58 -32.01 -6.64
CA ARG A 418 -17.59 -32.49 -7.62
C ARG A 418 -16.44 -33.17 -6.89
N ALA A 419 -16.05 -34.36 -7.35
CA ALA A 419 -14.86 -35.04 -6.87
C ALA A 419 -13.60 -34.36 -7.43
N LEU A 420 -12.82 -33.71 -6.56
CA LEU A 420 -11.53 -33.10 -6.88
C LEU A 420 -10.47 -33.50 -5.85
N PRO A 421 -9.17 -33.47 -6.20
CA PRO A 421 -8.12 -33.47 -5.20
C PRO A 421 -8.21 -32.25 -4.28
N LEU A 422 -7.56 -32.33 -3.11
CA LEU A 422 -7.70 -31.39 -2.01
C LEU A 422 -6.39 -30.63 -1.80
N ALA A 423 -6.47 -29.31 -1.62
CA ALA A 423 -5.35 -28.52 -1.13
C ALA A 423 -5.23 -28.68 0.39
N CYS A 424 -4.19 -29.37 0.84
CA CYS A 424 -3.91 -29.63 2.24
C CYS A 424 -2.76 -28.76 2.73
N ARG A 425 -2.99 -28.00 3.80
CA ARG A 425 -1.95 -27.25 4.49
C ARG A 425 -1.26 -28.16 5.51
N VAL A 426 0.06 -28.30 5.36
CA VAL A 426 0.96 -29.00 6.30
C VAL A 426 2.00 -28.02 6.84
N GLU A 427 2.87 -28.43 7.75
CA GLU A 427 3.90 -27.56 8.33
C GLU A 427 4.83 -26.98 7.25
N GLU A 428 5.32 -27.82 6.33
CA GLU A 428 6.30 -27.43 5.31
C GLU A 428 5.71 -26.61 4.15
N GLY A 429 4.38 -26.51 4.03
CA GLY A 429 3.77 -25.87 2.87
C GLY A 429 2.38 -26.39 2.52
N TRP A 430 2.11 -26.37 1.22
CA TRP A 430 0.92 -26.97 0.61
C TRP A 430 1.28 -28.34 0.04
N LYS A 431 0.38 -29.31 0.22
CA LYS A 431 0.39 -30.61 -0.48
C LYS A 431 -0.96 -30.82 -1.15
N ILE A 432 -0.95 -31.53 -2.27
CA ILE A 432 -2.15 -31.91 -3.00
C ILE A 432 -2.41 -33.38 -2.73
N SER A 433 -3.63 -33.72 -2.29
CA SER A 433 -3.99 -35.10 -2.06
C SER A 433 -3.94 -35.93 -3.35
N ALA A 434 -3.61 -37.21 -3.22
CA ALA A 434 -3.74 -38.18 -4.30
C ALA A 434 -5.19 -38.62 -4.48
N ALA A 435 -5.94 -38.78 -3.38
CA ALA A 435 -7.37 -39.03 -3.43
C ALA A 435 -8.15 -37.77 -3.82
N SER A 436 -9.22 -37.99 -4.58
CA SER A 436 -10.24 -36.98 -4.86
C SER A 436 -11.47 -37.24 -4.00
N GLY A 437 -12.16 -36.18 -3.61
CA GLY A 437 -13.42 -36.26 -2.88
C GLY A 437 -14.29 -35.04 -3.13
N ASP A 438 -15.51 -35.08 -2.62
CA ASP A 438 -16.31 -33.86 -2.52
C ASP A 438 -15.70 -32.90 -1.50
N TRP A 439 -16.19 -31.66 -1.45
CA TRP A 439 -15.63 -30.64 -0.58
C TRP A 439 -15.72 -31.01 0.92
N THR A 440 -16.77 -31.70 1.34
CA THR A 440 -17.01 -32.03 2.76
C THR A 440 -16.04 -33.08 3.30
N GLN A 441 -15.48 -33.90 2.42
CA GLN A 441 -14.48 -34.91 2.75
C GLN A 441 -13.06 -34.34 2.93
N GLY A 442 -12.85 -33.05 2.63
CA GLY A 442 -11.51 -32.48 2.54
C GLY A 442 -10.66 -32.64 3.79
N THR A 443 -11.24 -32.42 4.98
CA THR A 443 -10.52 -32.58 6.25
C THR A 443 -10.05 -34.01 6.47
N GLU A 444 -10.95 -34.98 6.29
CA GLU A 444 -10.64 -36.40 6.47
C GLU A 444 -9.55 -36.86 5.50
N ILE A 445 -9.66 -36.47 4.22
CA ILE A 445 -8.69 -36.85 3.19
C ILE A 445 -7.30 -36.25 3.50
N CYS A 446 -7.24 -34.97 3.85
CA CYS A 446 -5.97 -34.32 4.20
C CYS A 446 -5.30 -34.99 5.41
N GLN A 447 -6.06 -35.28 6.47
CA GLN A 447 -5.52 -35.92 7.67
C GLN A 447 -5.07 -37.35 7.42
N ARG A 448 -5.83 -38.11 6.62
CA ARG A 448 -5.50 -39.49 6.27
C ARG A 448 -4.20 -39.60 5.45
N GLU A 449 -3.98 -38.69 4.50
CA GLU A 449 -2.81 -38.75 3.62
C GLU A 449 -1.57 -38.10 4.20
N PHE A 450 -1.73 -37.04 5.00
CA PHE A 450 -0.61 -36.21 5.46
C PHE A 450 -0.47 -36.09 6.97
N GLY A 451 -1.30 -36.80 7.75
CA GLY A 451 -1.26 -36.86 9.21
C GLY A 451 -2.22 -35.88 9.89
N GLU A 452 -2.46 -36.07 11.20
CA GLU A 452 -3.49 -35.34 11.96
C GLU A 452 -3.30 -33.81 11.99
N ALA A 453 -2.05 -33.34 11.86
CA ALA A 453 -1.72 -31.92 11.80
C ALA A 453 -2.05 -31.27 10.44
N ALA A 454 -2.29 -32.06 9.40
CA ALA A 454 -2.69 -31.55 8.10
C ALA A 454 -4.11 -31.00 8.15
N SER A 455 -4.35 -29.87 7.50
CA SER A 455 -5.65 -29.21 7.49
C SER A 455 -6.14 -28.93 6.08
N PHE A 456 -7.44 -29.13 5.86
CA PHE A 456 -8.13 -28.65 4.68
C PHE A 456 -8.49 -27.18 4.87
N ALA A 457 -7.63 -26.29 4.39
CA ALA A 457 -7.71 -24.85 4.64
C ALA A 457 -7.52 -24.07 3.34
N PRO A 458 -8.07 -22.85 3.24
CA PRO A 458 -7.82 -21.99 2.10
C PRO A 458 -6.54 -21.15 2.30
N PRO A 459 -5.88 -20.70 1.22
CA PRO A 459 -4.93 -19.60 1.31
C PRO A 459 -5.58 -18.36 1.91
N ARG A 460 -4.88 -17.68 2.83
CA ARG A 460 -5.42 -16.51 3.54
C ARG A 460 -4.86 -15.17 3.06
N ASN A 461 -3.84 -15.20 2.22
CA ASN A 461 -3.28 -14.03 1.54
C ASN A 461 -2.80 -14.42 0.13
N TYR A 462 -2.40 -13.42 -0.65
CA TYR A 462 -1.95 -13.62 -2.03
C TYR A 462 -0.69 -14.49 -2.09
N TYR A 463 0.25 -14.28 -1.16
CA TYR A 463 1.48 -15.07 -1.09
C TYR A 463 1.20 -16.57 -0.93
N GLN A 464 0.33 -16.95 0.02
CA GLN A 464 -0.08 -18.33 0.24
C GLN A 464 -0.82 -18.90 -0.97
N ASN A 465 -1.63 -18.09 -1.67
CA ASN A 465 -2.33 -18.52 -2.87
C ASN A 465 -1.34 -18.78 -4.02
N HIS A 466 -0.33 -17.92 -4.16
CA HIS A 466 0.74 -18.10 -5.13
C HIS A 466 1.56 -19.36 -4.83
N GLN A 467 1.94 -19.61 -3.57
CA GLN A 467 2.63 -20.84 -3.16
C GLN A 467 1.81 -22.10 -3.52
N LEU A 468 0.51 -22.09 -3.24
CA LEU A 468 -0.37 -23.20 -3.64
C LEU A 468 -0.41 -23.37 -5.17
N GLY A 469 -0.50 -22.28 -5.92
CA GLY A 469 -0.45 -22.30 -7.38
C GLY A 469 0.84 -22.91 -7.92
N GLN A 470 1.99 -22.61 -7.30
CA GLN A 470 3.28 -23.22 -7.66
C GLN A 470 3.27 -24.74 -7.40
N THR A 471 2.69 -25.20 -6.29
CA THR A 471 2.51 -26.63 -6.01
C THR A 471 1.59 -27.30 -7.05
N LEU A 472 0.54 -26.62 -7.49
CA LEU A 472 -0.40 -27.14 -8.49
C LEU A 472 0.19 -27.23 -9.90
N ALA A 473 1.03 -26.27 -10.30
CA ALA A 473 1.68 -26.26 -11.61
C ALA A 473 2.50 -27.55 -11.86
N ALA A 474 3.00 -28.18 -10.80
CA ALA A 474 3.72 -29.45 -10.86
C ALA A 474 2.80 -30.67 -11.09
N THR A 475 1.49 -30.56 -10.87
CA THR A 475 0.53 -31.68 -10.86
C THR A 475 -0.60 -31.55 -11.90
N THR A 476 -0.72 -30.41 -12.60
CA THR A 476 -1.83 -30.07 -13.53
C THR A 476 -3.24 -30.13 -12.92
N SER A 477 -3.34 -30.20 -11.60
CA SER A 477 -4.60 -30.47 -10.89
C SER A 477 -5.49 -29.24 -10.73
N HIS A 478 -6.79 -29.49 -10.67
CA HIS A 478 -7.81 -28.56 -10.19
C HIS A 478 -8.25 -29.07 -8.82
N VAL A 479 -8.11 -28.24 -7.78
CA VAL A 479 -8.26 -28.71 -6.40
C VAL A 479 -9.30 -27.93 -5.62
N TRP A 480 -9.88 -28.58 -4.62
CA TRP A 480 -10.67 -27.92 -3.60
C TRP A 480 -9.79 -27.11 -2.64
N LEU A 481 -10.29 -25.94 -2.26
CA LEU A 481 -9.79 -25.12 -1.16
C LEU A 481 -10.75 -25.27 0.02
N GLY A 482 -10.23 -25.21 1.25
CA GLY A 482 -11.02 -25.28 2.49
C GLY A 482 -11.91 -24.05 2.76
N TYR A 483 -12.53 -23.46 1.73
CA TYR A 483 -13.44 -22.34 1.84
C TYR A 483 -14.78 -22.61 1.16
N ARG A 484 -15.85 -22.30 1.88
CA ARG A 484 -17.24 -22.33 1.40
C ARG A 484 -17.90 -21.00 1.74
N ALA A 485 -18.47 -20.35 0.73
CA ALA A 485 -19.30 -19.16 0.94
C ALA A 485 -20.53 -19.53 1.80
N PRO A 486 -20.95 -18.63 2.72
CA PRO A 486 -22.12 -18.85 3.57
C PRO A 486 -23.42 -19.01 2.81
#